data_AF-A0A1F4D8R0-F1
#
_entry.id   AF-A0A1F4D8R0-F1
#
_cell.length_a   1.000
_cell.length_b   1.000
_cell.length_c   1.000
_cell.angle_alpha   90.00
_cell.angle_beta   90.00
_cell.angle_gamma   90.00
#
_symmetry.space_group_name_H-M   'P 1'
#
loop_
_entity.id
_entity.type
_entity.pdbx_description
1 polymer ?
#
loop_
_entity_poly.entity_id
_entity_poly.type
_entity_poly.pdbx_seq_one_letter_code
_entity_poly.pdbx_strand_id
1 'polypeptide(L)'
;MTILVTPAQKQAIATQAKKLNVSAGEVVRRAVEGYRHNDEEIVLNALADELGRAIKEARHALKDALGETRRTLEHFAAKAKSEQHRAA
;
A
#
# COMPACT_ATOMS: atom_id res chain seq x y z
N MET A 1 -2.85 -30.43 -26.17
CA MET A 1 -2.33 -30.06 -24.82
C MET A 1 -3.07 -30.90 -23.80
N THR A 2 -2.36 -31.62 -22.94
CA THR A 2 -2.96 -32.43 -21.87
C THR A 2 -2.70 -31.71 -20.54
N ILE A 3 -3.76 -31.38 -19.81
CA ILE A 3 -3.66 -30.72 -18.50
C ILE A 3 -3.95 -31.77 -17.44
N LEU A 4 -3.03 -31.91 -16.49
CA LEU A 4 -3.20 -32.79 -15.35
C LEU A 4 -4.02 -32.06 -14.28
N VAL A 5 -5.14 -32.66 -13.90
CA VAL A 5 -6.05 -32.14 -12.86
C VAL A 5 -6.44 -33.28 -11.94
N THR A 6 -6.83 -32.96 -10.71
CA THR A 6 -7.37 -33.95 -9.80
C THR A 6 -8.76 -34.42 -10.26
N PRO A 7 -9.23 -35.60 -9.84
CA PRO A 7 -10.58 -36.07 -10.14
C PRO A 7 -11.66 -35.06 -9.72
N ALA A 8 -11.50 -34.44 -8.55
CA ALA A 8 -12.42 -33.42 -8.04
C ALA A 8 -12.44 -32.17 -8.94
N GLN A 9 -11.27 -31.69 -9.38
CA GLN A 9 -11.17 -30.57 -10.32
C GLN A 9 -11.81 -30.91 -11.67
N LYS A 10 -11.59 -32.12 -12.20
CA LYS A 10 -12.23 -32.59 -13.44
C LYS A 10 -13.76 -32.56 -13.33
N GLN A 11 -14.31 -33.03 -12.21
CA GLN A 11 -15.75 -33.01 -11.97
C GLN A 11 -16.30 -31.57 -11.87
N ALA A 12 -15.58 -30.69 -11.18
CA ALA A 12 -15.95 -29.28 -11.05
C ALA A 12 -15.96 -28.57 -12.41
N ILE A 13 -14.91 -28.76 -13.23
CA ILE A 13 -14.82 -28.19 -14.58
C ILE A 13 -15.98 -28.68 -15.46
N ALA A 14 -16.27 -29.98 -15.45
CA ALA A 14 -17.36 -30.56 -16.24
C ALA A 14 -18.74 -30.02 -15.80
N THR A 15 -18.96 -29.87 -14.49
CA THR A 15 -20.20 -29.31 -13.95
C THR A 15 -20.39 -27.86 -14.39
N GLN A 16 -19.33 -27.05 -14.31
CA GLN A 16 -19.37 -25.65 -14.72
C GLN A 16 -19.56 -25.48 -16.23
N ALA A 17 -18.90 -26.32 -17.03
CA ALA A 17 -19.06 -26.37 -18.46
C ALA A 17 -20.52 -26.63 -18.85
N LYS A 18 -21.16 -27.62 -18.21
CA LYS A 18 -22.58 -27.93 -18.42
C LYS A 18 -23.50 -26.76 -18.02
N LYS A 19 -23.25 -26.16 -16.84
CA LYS A 19 -24.05 -25.03 -16.34
C LYS A 19 -24.00 -23.81 -17.26
N LEU A 20 -22.83 -23.54 -17.84
CA LEU A 20 -22.59 -22.39 -18.70
C LEU A 20 -22.81 -22.68 -20.19
N ASN A 21 -23.16 -23.91 -20.55
CA ASN A 21 -23.28 -24.39 -21.92
C ASN A 21 -22.04 -24.09 -22.79
N VAL A 22 -20.86 -24.35 -22.24
CA VAL A 22 -19.56 -24.18 -22.93
C VAL A 22 -18.72 -25.45 -22.79
N SER A 23 -17.60 -25.53 -23.52
CA SER A 23 -16.67 -26.66 -23.39
C SER A 23 -15.85 -26.58 -22.10
N ALA A 24 -15.35 -27.73 -21.62
CA ALA A 24 -14.40 -27.77 -20.50
C ALA A 24 -13.13 -26.95 -20.78
N GLY A 25 -12.66 -26.95 -22.03
CA GLY A 25 -11.52 -26.13 -22.46
C GLY A 25 -11.80 -24.63 -22.34
N GLU A 26 -13.03 -24.19 -22.62
CA GLU A 26 -13.44 -22.79 -22.47
C GLU A 26 -13.51 -22.37 -20.98
N VAL A 27 -13.97 -23.27 -20.11
CA VAL A 27 -13.92 -23.04 -18.65
C VAL A 27 -12.48 -22.84 -18.20
N VAL A 28 -11.57 -23.70 -18.65
CA VAL A 28 -10.14 -23.59 -18.31
C VAL A 28 -9.52 -22.33 -18.91
N ARG A 29 -9.84 -21.98 -20.16
CA ARG A 29 -9.36 -20.74 -20.81
C ARG A 29 -9.74 -19.51 -19.97
N ARG A 30 -11.01 -19.39 -19.58
CA ARG A 30 -11.49 -18.29 -18.73
C ARG A 30 -10.81 -18.28 -17.36
N ALA A 31 -10.59 -19.45 -16.76
CA ALA A 31 -9.89 -19.57 -15.49
C ALA A 31 -8.43 -19.11 -15.60
N VAL A 32 -7.75 -19.44 -16.71
CA VAL A 32 -6.39 -18.99 -17.00
C VAL A 32 -6.34 -17.49 -17.30
N GLU A 33 -7.29 -16.95 -18.05
CA GLU A 33 -7.37 -15.49 -18.31
C GLU A 33 -7.67 -14.68 -17.05
N GLY A 34 -8.46 -15.23 -16.14
CA GLY A 34 -8.69 -14.66 -14.82
C GLY A 34 -7.57 -14.93 -13.81
N TYR A 35 -6.61 -15.79 -14.14
CA TYR A 35 -5.50 -16.12 -13.25
C TYR A 35 -4.48 -14.99 -13.29
N ARG A 36 -4.47 -14.19 -12.22
CA ARG A 36 -3.49 -13.14 -12.03
C ARG A 36 -2.32 -13.66 -11.22
N HIS A 37 -1.31 -14.14 -11.94
CA HIS A 37 -0.01 -14.38 -11.33
C HIS A 37 0.57 -13.01 -10.94
N ASN A 38 0.96 -12.84 -9.67
CA ASN A 38 1.60 -11.64 -9.10
C ASN A 38 0.69 -10.50 -8.61
N ASP A 39 -0.62 -10.69 -8.44
CA ASP A 39 -1.47 -9.66 -7.79
C ASP A 39 -0.97 -9.35 -6.37
N GLU A 40 -0.51 -10.35 -5.62
CA GLU A 40 0.08 -10.15 -4.29
C GLU A 40 1.36 -9.32 -4.34
N GLU A 41 2.23 -9.57 -5.32
CA GLU A 41 3.49 -8.84 -5.49
C GLU A 41 3.25 -7.38 -5.90
N ILE A 42 2.24 -7.14 -6.75
CA ILE A 42 1.81 -5.77 -7.11
C ILE A 42 1.29 -5.03 -5.87
N VAL A 43 0.46 -5.68 -5.06
CA VAL A 43 -0.07 -5.09 -3.82
C VAL A 43 1.06 -4.82 -2.80
N LEU A 44 1.99 -5.75 -2.64
CA LEU A 44 3.17 -5.61 -1.78
C LEU A 44 4.05 -4.43 -2.21
N ASN A 45 4.31 -4.29 -3.51
CA ASN A 45 5.09 -3.17 -4.04
C ASN A 45 4.38 -1.83 -3.81
N ALA A 46 3.05 -1.77 -4.04
CA ALA A 46 2.27 -0.56 -3.79
C ALA A 46 2.29 -0.16 -2.30
N LEU A 47 2.21 -1.13 -1.39
CA LEU A 47 2.33 -0.91 0.06
C LEU A 47 3.72 -0.39 0.44
N ALA A 48 4.78 -0.94 -0.16
CA ALA A 48 6.15 -0.49 0.08
C ALA A 48 6.36 0.96 -0.39
N ASP A 49 5.81 1.32 -1.56
CA ASP A 49 5.86 2.69 -2.09
C ASP A 49 5.09 3.69 -1.23
N GLU A 50 3.91 3.30 -0.74
CA GLU A 50 3.10 4.13 0.17
C GLU A 50 3.81 4.32 1.51
N LEU A 51 4.39 3.26 2.08
CA LEU A 51 5.17 3.34 3.30
C LEU A 51 6.38 4.26 3.13
N GLY A 52 7.09 4.18 2.00
CA GLY A 52 8.20 5.06 1.67
C GLY A 52 7.79 6.53 1.61
N ARG A 53 6.64 6.84 1.00
CA ARG A 53 6.06 8.19 0.96
C ARG A 53 5.68 8.68 2.36
N ALA A 54 4.96 7.88 3.14
CA ALA A 54 4.56 8.22 4.50
C ALA A 54 5.76 8.53 5.42
N ILE A 55 6.83 7.75 5.32
CA ILE A 55 8.08 8.00 6.09
C ILE A 55 8.69 9.34 5.69
N LYS A 56 8.74 9.66 4.39
CA LYS A 56 9.32 10.92 3.90
C LYS A 56 8.52 12.13 4.39
N GLU A 57 7.19 12.04 4.32
CA GLU A 57 6.29 13.08 4.81
C GLU A 57 6.40 13.27 6.32
N ALA A 58 6.40 12.17 7.09
CA ALA A 58 6.58 12.22 8.54
C ALA A 58 7.91 12.87 8.94
N ARG A 59 9.01 12.53 8.26
CA ARG A 59 10.32 13.17 8.51
C ARG A 59 10.29 14.67 8.21
N HIS A 60 9.60 15.09 7.16
CA HIS A 60 9.49 16.50 6.83
C HIS A 60 8.68 17.25 7.88
N ALA A 61 7.52 16.73 8.26
CA ALA A 61 6.66 17.31 9.30
C ALA A 61 7.38 17.44 10.65
N LEU A 62 8.15 16.41 11.05
CA LEU A 62 8.95 16.46 12.27
C LEU A 62 10.04 17.54 12.22
N LYS A 63 10.71 17.68 11.06
CA LYS A 63 11.73 18.71 10.88
C LYS A 63 11.15 20.12 10.98
N ASP A 64 9.97 20.33 10.39
CA ASP A 64 9.29 21.63 10.42
C ASP A 64 8.80 21.97 11.84
N ALA A 65 8.23 21.00 12.55
CA ALA A 65 7.81 21.15 13.94
C ALA A 65 8.98 21.48 14.87
N LEU A 66 10.13 20.84 14.69
CA LEU A 66 11.35 21.16 15.42
C LEU A 66 11.83 22.58 15.12
N GLY A 67 11.78 23.00 13.85
CA GLY A 67 12.14 24.35 13.43
C GLY A 67 11.25 25.43 14.04
N GLU A 68 9.93 25.22 14.05
CA GLU A 68 8.97 26.13 14.68
C GLU A 68 9.15 26.20 16.20
N THR A 69 9.36 25.05 16.85
CA THR A 69 9.63 24.98 18.29
C THR A 69 10.87 25.78 18.65
N ARG A 70 11.95 25.64 17.86
CA ARG A 70 13.18 26.40 18.07
C ARG A 70 12.96 27.91 17.92
N ARG A 71 12.29 28.35 16.86
CA ARG A 71 11.94 29.77 16.66
C ARG A 71 11.11 30.32 17.82
N THR A 72 10.17 29.53 18.31
CA THR A 72 9.34 29.88 19.47
C THR A 72 10.16 30.07 20.73
N LEU A 73 11.06 29.13 21.04
CA LEU A 73 11.98 29.23 22.18
C LEU A 73 12.91 30.44 22.07
N GLU A 74 13.47 30.69 20.89
CA GLU A 74 14.32 31.86 20.62
C GLU A 74 13.55 33.18 20.82
N HIS A 75 12.30 33.26 20.37
CA HIS A 75 11.43 34.42 20.59
C HIS A 75 11.20 34.70 22.08
N PHE A 76 10.83 33.68 22.86
CA PHE A 76 10.61 33.84 24.29
C PHE A 76 11.88 34.20 25.05
N ALA A 77 13.03 33.62 24.68
CA ALA A 77 14.32 33.97 25.28
C ALA A 77 14.71 35.43 25.00
N ALA A 78 14.49 35.92 23.77
CA ALA A 78 14.73 37.32 23.42
C ALA A 78 13.80 38.27 24.19
N LYS A 79 12.52 37.92 24.29
CA LYS A 79 11.53 38.70 25.04
C LYS A 79 11.91 38.80 26.53
N ALA A 80 12.26 37.68 27.16
CA ALA A 80 12.67 37.65 28.57
C ALA A 80 13.90 38.54 28.84
N LYS A 81 14.90 38.54 27.95
CA LYS A 81 16.07 39.42 28.05
C LYS A 81 15.69 40.90 27.93
N SER A 82 14.78 41.24 27.01
CA SER A 82 14.33 42.63 26.83
C SER A 82 13.56 43.18 28.03
N GLU A 83 12.76 42.34 28.70
CA GLU A 83 12.01 42.71 29.90
C GLU A 83 12.95 42.91 31.10
N GLN A 84 13.99 42.08 31.25
CA GLN A 84 15.01 42.25 32.28
C GLN A 84 15.81 43.56 32.11
N HIS A 85 16.17 43.93 30.88
CA HIS A 85 16.89 45.18 30.62
C HIS A 85 16.04 46.44 30.84
N ARG A 86 14.71 46.33 30.79
CA ARG A 86 13.80 47.46 31.01
C ARG A 86 13.48 47.68 32.50
N ALA A 87 13.71 46.67 33.33
CA ALA A 87 13.46 46.69 34.77
C ALA A 87 14.71 47.01 35.62
N ALA A 88 15.90 47.06 34.99
CA ALA A 88 17.17 47.45 35.60
C ALA A 88 17.52 48.91 35.26
#